data_AF-A0A7J6WWS9-F1
#
_entry.id   AF-A0A7J6WWS9-F1
#
_cell.length_a   1.000
_cell.length_b   1.000
_cell.length_c   1.000
_cell.angle_alpha   90.00
_cell.angle_beta   90.00
_cell.angle_gamma   90.00
#
_symmetry.space_group_name_H-M   'P 1'
#
loop_
_entity.id
_entity.type
_entity.pdbx_description
1 polymer ?
#
loop_
_entity_poly.entity_id
_entity_poly.type
_entity_poly.pdbx_seq_one_letter_code
_entity_poly.pdbx_strand_id
1 'polypeptide(L)' 'MVNATKGLLISCDIPMAQFIINMNASLPASQRFIIHVLDNTHLFVQPNVEQMIRSAISEFRDQNSYEKPA' A
#
# COMPACT_ATOMS: atom_id res chain seq x y z
N MET A 1 25.49 -12.33 9.54
CA MET A 1 24.32 -12.39 10.46
C MET A 1 23.07 -12.12 9.64
N VAL A 2 22.01 -12.89 9.81
CA VAL A 2 20.77 -12.77 9.02
C VAL A 2 19.73 -12.02 9.86
N ASN A 3 19.07 -11.02 9.29
CA ASN A 3 17.97 -10.31 9.93
C ASN A 3 16.66 -10.75 9.27
N ALA A 4 15.75 -11.33 10.05
CA ALA A 4 14.47 -11.83 9.56
C ALA A 4 13.32 -11.08 10.26
N THR A 5 12.56 -10.31 9.48
CA THR A 5 11.41 -9.54 9.95
C THR A 5 10.14 -10.14 9.37
N LYS A 6 9.12 -10.38 10.20
CA LYS A 6 7.79 -10.77 9.72
C LYS A 6 7.08 -9.56 9.13
N GLY A 7 6.45 -9.72 7.98
CA GLY A 7 5.71 -8.66 7.30
C GLY A 7 4.79 -9.22 6.21
N LEU A 8 4.12 -8.31 5.52
CA LEU A 8 3.26 -8.61 4.39
C LEU A 8 3.95 -8.19 3.09
N LEU A 9 3.96 -9.10 2.12
CA LEU A 9 4.38 -8.81 0.75
C LEU A 9 3.16 -8.37 -0.06
N ILE A 10 3.21 -7.18 -0.63
CA ILE A 10 2.19 -6.66 -1.54
C ILE A 10 2.77 -6.70 -2.95
N SER A 11 2.04 -7.32 -3.87
CA SER A 11 2.33 -7.32 -5.31
C SER A 11 1.19 -6.61 -6.03
N CYS A 12 1.49 -5.54 -6.74
CA CYS A 12 0.51 -4.72 -7.45
C CYS A 12 1.14 -4.03 -8.68
N ASP A 13 0.32 -3.42 -9.51
CA ASP A 13 0.79 -2.62 -10.63
C ASP A 13 1.45 -1.31 -10.14
N ILE A 14 2.29 -0.74 -11.02
CA ILE A 14 3.11 0.44 -10.71
C ILE A 14 2.28 1.62 -10.15
N PRO A 15 1.13 2.03 -10.73
CA PRO A 15 0.39 3.18 -10.19
C PRO A 15 -0.16 2.88 -8.79
N MET A 16 -0.55 1.64 -8.49
CA MET A 16 -1.03 1.28 -7.17
C MET A 16 0.10 1.25 -6.14
N ALA A 17 1.29 0.77 -6.52
CA ALA A 17 2.48 0.86 -5.67
C ALA A 17 2.82 2.32 -5.31
N GLN A 18 2.76 3.23 -6.29
CA GLN A 18 2.99 4.65 -6.07
C GLN A 18 1.93 5.29 -5.16
N PHE A 19 0.65 4.91 -5.33
CA PHE A 19 -0.42 5.33 -4.43
C PHE A 19 -0.13 4.92 -2.98
N ILE A 20 0.24 3.66 -2.74
CA ILE A 20 0.56 3.15 -1.40
C ILE A 20 1.79 3.86 -0.80
N ILE A 21 2.82 4.12 -1.62
CA ILE A 21 4.02 4.86 -1.19
C ILE A 21 3.64 6.29 -0.76
N ASN A 22 2.81 6.97 -1.54
CA ASN A 22 2.35 8.32 -1.21
C ASN A 22 1.46 8.33 0.05
N MET A 23 0.58 7.35 0.21
CA MET A 23 -0.23 7.17 1.42
C MET A 23 0.66 7.00 2.65
N ASN A 24 1.70 6.16 2.57
CA ASN A 24 2.67 5.98 3.64
C ASN A 24 3.46 7.26 3.95
N ALA A 25 3.88 8.00 2.92
CA ALA A 25 4.62 9.25 3.09
C ALA A 25 3.80 10.36 3.77
N SER A 26 2.48 10.34 3.55
CA SER A 26 1.52 11.30 4.12
C SER A 26 1.26 11.08 5.62
N LEU A 27 1.63 9.93 6.16
CA LEU A 27 1.47 9.61 7.58
C LEU A 27 2.63 10.17 8.44
N PRO A 28 2.37 10.49 9.72
CA PRO A 28 3.42 10.76 10.70
C PRO A 28 4.47 9.64 10.73
N ALA A 29 5.72 9.97 11.05
CA ALA A 29 6.84 9.01 11.04
C ALA A 29 6.57 7.76 11.92
N SER A 30 5.84 7.92 13.03
CA SER A 30 5.44 6.84 13.94
C SER A 30 4.40 5.88 13.36
N GLN A 31 3.71 6.28 12.30
CA GLN A 31 2.62 5.53 11.67
C GLN A 31 2.97 5.01 10.28
N ARG A 32 4.18 5.28 9.80
CA ARG A 32 4.67 4.70 8.54
C ARG A 32 4.73 3.19 8.66
N PHE A 33 4.22 2.51 7.64
CA PHE A 33 4.01 1.08 7.61
C PHE A 33 4.84 0.35 6.55
N ILE A 34 5.43 1.06 5.60
CA ILE A 34 6.36 0.45 4.63
C ILE A 34 7.70 0.18 5.33
N ILE A 35 8.12 -1.08 5.29
CA ILE A 35 9.42 -1.53 5.81
C ILE A 35 10.46 -1.38 4.69
N HIS A 36 10.17 -1.92 3.50
CA HIS A 36 11.03 -1.80 2.32
C HIS A 36 10.20 -1.68 1.03
N VAL A 37 10.67 -0.84 0.11
CA VAL A 37 10.28 -0.89 -1.30
C VAL A 37 11.24 -1.86 -1.97
N LEU A 38 10.74 -2.99 -2.49
CA LEU A 38 11.60 -4.02 -3.07
C LEU A 38 11.89 -3.72 -4.54
N ASP A 39 10.85 -3.30 -5.27
CA ASP A 39 10.92 -2.81 -6.64
C ASP A 39 9.67 -1.95 -6.95
N ASN A 40 9.39 -1.69 -8.23
CA ASN A 40 8.28 -0.84 -8.67
C ASN A 40 6.89 -1.48 -8.52
N THR A 41 6.82 -2.78 -8.27
CA THR A 41 5.57 -3.56 -8.17
C THR A 41 5.43 -4.32 -6.84
N HIS A 42 6.50 -4.39 -6.06
CA HIS A 42 6.56 -5.15 -4.81
C HIS A 42 6.94 -4.27 -3.61
N LEU A 43 6.10 -4.30 -2.58
CA LEU A 43 6.28 -3.59 -1.32
C LEU A 43 6.30 -4.59 -0.16
N PHE A 44 7.19 -4.37 0.80
CA PHE A 44 7.22 -5.11 2.06
C PHE A 44 6.78 -4.20 3.20
N VAL A 45 5.67 -4.55 3.84
CA VAL A 45 4.97 -3.69 4.81
C VAL A 45 4.71 -4.41 6.15
N GLN A 46 4.33 -3.64 7.16
CA GLN A 46 3.93 -4.19 8.46
C GLN A 46 2.67 -5.08 8.33
N PRO A 47 2.53 -6.14 9.13
CA PRO A 47 1.43 -7.11 8.97
C PRO A 47 0.06 -6.57 9.41
N ASN A 48 -0.01 -5.54 10.24
CA ASN A 48 -1.24 -4.97 10.80
C ASN A 48 -1.97 -3.98 9.87
N VAL A 49 -1.39 -3.63 8.73
CA VAL A 49 -1.95 -2.61 7.83
C VAL A 49 -2.74 -3.18 6.65
N GLU A 50 -2.93 -4.50 6.59
CA GLU A 50 -3.65 -5.15 5.49
C GLU A 50 -5.04 -4.53 5.27
N GLN A 51 -5.85 -4.45 6.32
CA GLN A 51 -7.22 -3.97 6.21
C GLN A 51 -7.28 -2.50 5.78
N MET A 52 -6.39 -1.67 6.34
CA MET A 52 -6.29 -0.25 6.00
C MET A 52 -5.96 -0.06 4.50
N ILE A 53 -4.97 -0.81 3.99
CA ILE A 53 -4.58 -0.73 2.59
C ILE A 53 -5.73 -1.21 1.69
N ARG A 54 -6.39 -2.33 2.02
CA ARG A 54 -7.53 -2.84 1.24
C ARG A 54 -8.67 -1.83 1.14
N SER A 55 -9.05 -1.21 2.26
CA SER A 55 -10.09 -0.19 2.29
C SER A 55 -9.71 1.04 1.45
N ALA A 56 -8.49 1.57 1.63
CA ALA A 56 -8.01 2.73 0.88
C ALA A 56 -7.97 2.48 -0.64
N ILE A 57 -7.56 1.28 -1.06
CA ILE A 57 -7.55 0.89 -2.48
C ILE A 57 -8.96 0.79 -3.04
N SER A 58 -9.91 0.22 -2.28
CA SER A 58 -11.31 0.15 -2.72
C SER A 58 -11.88 1.55 -2.94
N GLU A 59 -11.75 2.43 -1.95
CA GLU A 59 -12.21 3.82 -2.04
C GLU A 59 -11.56 4.56 -3.19
N PHE A 60 -10.25 4.41 -3.37
CA PHE A 60 -9.52 5.01 -4.49
C PHE A 60 -10.06 4.52 -5.83
N ARG A 61 -10.30 3.22 -5.98
CA ARG A 61 -10.83 2.64 -7.22
C ARG A 61 -12.24 3.15 -7.50
N ASP A 62 -13.08 3.24 -6.49
CA ASP A 62 -14.47 3.68 -6.64
C ASP A 62 -14.55 5.17 -7.00
N GLN A 63 -13.67 6.01 -6.44
CA GLN A 63 -13.56 7.44 -6.80
C GLN A 63 -13.06 7.67 -8.23
N ASN A 64 -12.23 6.75 -8.76
CA ASN A 64 -11.66 6.86 -10.11
C ASN A 64 -12.45 6.06 -11.16
N SER A 65 -13.49 5.33 -10.76
CA SER A 65 -14.36 4.58 -11.66
C SER A 65 -15.58 5.43 -12.02
N TYR A 66 -15.75 5.71 -13.31
CA TYR A 66 -16.98 6.30 -13.81
C TYR A 66 -18.04 5.22 -13.97
N GLU A 67 -19.13 5.32 -13.22
CA GLU A 67 -20.35 4.55 -13.48
C GLU A 67 -21.33 5.40 -14.28
N LYS A 68 -21.79 4.86 -15.41
CA LYS A 68 -22.80 5.53 -16.24
C LYS A 68 -24.10 5.67 -15.44
N PRO A 69 -24.64 6.89 -15.26
CA PRO A 69 -25.96 7.07 -14.66
C PRO A 69 -27.03 6.38 -15.52
N ALA A 70 -28.00 5.72 -14.86
CA ALA A 70 -29.11 5.04 -15.51
C ALA A 70 -29.93 5.96 -16.42
#